data_AF-A0A383C5V9-F1
#
_entry.id   AF-A0A383C5V9-F1
#
_cell.length_a   1.000
_cell.length_b   1.000
_cell.length_c   1.000
_cell.angle_alpha   90.00
_cell.angle_beta   90.00
_cell.angle_gamma   90.00
#
_symmetry.space_group_name_H-M   'P 1'
#
loop_
_entity.id
_entity.type
_entity.pdbx_description
1 polymer ?
#
loop_
_entity_poly.entity_id
_entity_poly.type
_entity_poly.pdbx_seq_one_letter_code
_entity_poly.pdbx_strand_id
1 'polypeptide(L)' 'MEKIDYKKELKHLYRSSAKKVEVVEVPKMNFLMIDGDGGPNHPTFQNAIE' A
#
# COMPACT_ATOMS: atom_id res chain seq x y z
N MET A 1 -0.50 21.69 11.51
CA MET A 1 -0.83 20.71 10.46
C MET A 1 -1.71 19.65 11.08
N GLU A 2 -2.87 19.36 10.49
CA GLU A 2 -3.74 18.30 11.00
C GLU A 2 -3.10 16.93 10.75
N LYS A 3 -3.38 16.00 11.64
CA LYS A 3 -2.88 14.63 11.52
C LYS A 3 -3.74 13.88 10.50
N ILE A 4 -3.09 13.40 9.44
CA ILE A 4 -3.72 12.55 8.43
C ILE A 4 -3.60 11.09 8.86
N ASP A 5 -4.72 10.35 8.86
CA ASP A 5 -4.77 8.92 9.19
C ASP A 5 -5.61 8.17 8.14
N TYR A 6 -4.97 7.84 7.01
CA TYR A 6 -5.63 7.15 5.89
C TYR A 6 -6.29 5.83 6.28
N LYS A 7 -5.78 5.12 7.31
CA LYS A 7 -6.39 3.86 7.77
C LYS A 7 -7.75 4.09 8.45
N LYS A 8 -7.95 5.27 9.05
CA LYS A 8 -9.23 5.69 9.64
C LYS A 8 -10.14 6.38 8.64
N GLU A 9 -9.59 7.19 7.76
CA GLU A 9 -10.33 7.98 6.77
C GLU A 9 -10.81 7.09 5.60
N LEU A 10 -9.96 6.17 5.13
CA LEU A 10 -10.23 5.27 4.00
C LEU A 10 -10.40 3.81 4.44
N LYS A 11 -11.17 3.56 5.51
CA LYS A 11 -11.33 2.20 6.10
C LYS A 11 -11.70 1.11 5.09
N HIS A 12 -12.47 1.42 4.06
CA HIS A 12 -12.88 0.45 3.04
C HIS A 12 -11.69 -0.10 2.23
N LEU A 13 -10.58 0.64 2.12
CA LEU A 13 -9.34 0.19 1.46
C LEU A 13 -8.39 -0.56 2.41
N TYR A 14 -8.46 -0.30 3.72
CA TYR A 14 -7.50 -0.83 4.71
C TYR A 14 -8.10 -1.86 5.69
N ARG A 15 -9.42 -2.04 5.68
CA ARG A 15 -10.17 -2.95 6.58
C ARG A 15 -11.26 -3.69 5.81
N SER A 16 -10.88 -4.28 4.68
CA SER A 16 -11.77 -5.11 3.86
C SER A 16 -12.19 -6.39 4.62
N SER A 17 -13.38 -6.91 4.30
CA SER A 17 -13.90 -8.13 4.92
C SER A 17 -13.21 -9.38 4.38
N ALA A 18 -12.79 -10.29 5.26
CA ALA A 18 -12.27 -11.59 4.84
C ALA A 18 -13.34 -12.56 4.29
N LYS A 19 -14.63 -12.21 4.42
CA LYS A 19 -15.76 -13.09 4.11
C LYS A 19 -16.39 -12.85 2.73
N LYS A 20 -16.09 -11.70 2.10
CA LYS A 20 -16.73 -11.30 0.85
C LYS A 20 -15.78 -10.49 -0.01
N VAL A 21 -15.86 -10.72 -1.32
CA VAL A 21 -15.20 -9.92 -2.33
C VAL A 21 -16.05 -8.69 -2.62
N GLU A 22 -15.42 -7.53 -2.74
CA GLU A 22 -16.08 -6.25 -3.01
C GLU A 22 -15.31 -5.48 -4.08
N VAL A 23 -16.03 -4.76 -4.94
CA VAL A 23 -15.44 -3.78 -5.86
C VAL A 23 -15.31 -2.47 -5.10
N VAL A 24 -14.12 -1.87 -5.15
CA VAL A 24 -13.82 -0.59 -4.48
C VAL A 24 -13.20 0.39 -5.46
N GLU A 25 -13.47 1.68 -5.26
CA GLU A 25 -12.82 2.75 -6.00
C GLU A 25 -11.60 3.24 -5.21
N VAL A 26 -10.44 3.27 -5.85
CA VAL A 26 -9.20 3.74 -5.23
C VAL A 26 -8.89 5.13 -5.75
N PRO A 27 -8.87 6.18 -4.89
CA PRO A 27 -8.54 7.52 -5.33
C PRO A 27 -7.07 7.61 -5.75
N LYS A 28 -6.71 8.67 -6.48
CA LYS A 28 -5.31 8.97 -6.76
C LYS A 28 -4.59 9.24 -5.43
N MET A 29 -3.45 8.57 -5.22
CA MET A 29 -2.64 8.68 -4.01
C MET A 29 -1.18 8.93 -4.35
N ASN A 30 -0.47 9.52 -3.39
CA ASN A 30 0.97 9.76 -3.50
C ASN A 30 1.72 8.67 -2.76
N PHE A 31 2.69 8.04 -3.44
CA PHE A 31 3.53 7.00 -2.88
C PHE A 31 4.99 7.31 -3.14
N LEU A 32 5.84 6.94 -2.18
CA LEU A 32 7.25 6.70 -2.44
C LEU A 32 7.34 5.26 -2.95
N MET A 33 8.02 5.07 -4.08
CA MET A 33 8.12 3.78 -4.75
C MET A 33 9.55 3.58 -5.23
N ILE A 34 9.98 2.33 -5.19
CA ILE A 34 11.29 1.89 -5.66
C ILE A 34 11.02 0.70 -6.58
N ASP A 35 11.46 0.81 -7.82
CA ASP A 35 11.31 -0.26 -8.80
C ASP A 35 12.23 -1.42 -8.45
N GLY A 36 11.76 -2.64 -8.69
CA GLY A 36 12.51 -3.85 -8.34
C GLY A 36 12.14 -5.03 -9.22
N ASP A 37 12.96 -6.05 -9.13
CA ASP A 37 12.86 -7.30 -9.88
C ASP A 37 13.14 -8.51 -8.99
N GLY A 38 12.80 -9.70 -9.46
CA GLY A 38 12.98 -10.93 -8.70
C GLY A 38 12.03 -11.07 -7.50
N GLY A 39 12.41 -11.91 -6.54
CA GLY A 39 11.61 -12.17 -5.34
C GLY A 39 11.90 -11.19 -4.20
N PRO A 40 11.06 -11.15 -3.16
CA PRO A 40 11.24 -10.24 -2.02
C PRO A 40 12.53 -10.49 -1.22
N ASN A 41 13.11 -11.69 -1.33
CA ASN A 41 14.39 -12.04 -0.69
C ASN A 41 15.59 -11.87 -1.63
N HIS A 42 15.39 -11.31 -2.82
CA HIS A 42 16.47 -11.11 -3.78
C HIS A 42 17.36 -9.91 -3.35
N PRO A 43 18.69 -9.95 -3.59
CA PRO A 43 19.58 -8.86 -3.19
C PRO A 43 19.19 -7.49 -3.78
N THR A 44 18.53 -7.46 -4.93
CA THR A 44 18.07 -6.22 -5.56
C THR A 44 17.06 -5.47 -4.70
N PHE A 45 16.18 -6.18 -3.98
CA PHE A 45 15.26 -5.54 -3.03
C PHE A 45 16.00 -4.94 -1.83
N GLN A 46 16.97 -5.66 -1.25
CA GLN A 46 17.73 -5.18 -0.10
C GLN A 46 18.57 -3.94 -0.46
N ASN A 47 19.24 -3.97 -1.61
CA ASN A 47 20.10 -2.88 -2.08
C ASN A 47 19.30 -1.63 -2.45
N ALA A 48 18.02 -1.77 -2.80
CA ALA A 48 17.20 -0.63 -3.20
C ALA A 48 16.60 0.12 -1.98
N ILE A 49 16.77 -0.39 -0.76
CA ILE A 49 16.27 0.23 0.49
C ILE A 49 17.34 1.13 1.16
N GLU A 50 18.62 0.96 0.83
CA GLU A 50 19.73 1.82 1.29
C GLU A 50 19.76 3.19 0.59
#